data_AF-A0A822DS92-F1
#
_entry.id   AF-A0A822DS92-F1
#
_cell.length_a   1.000
_cell.length_b   1.000
_cell.length_c   1.000
_cell.angle_alpha   90.00
_cell.angle_beta   90.00
_cell.angle_gamma   90.00
#
_symmetry.space_group_name_H-M   'P 1'
#
loop_
_entity.id
_entity.type
_entity.pdbx_description
1 polymer ?
#
loop_
_entity_poly.entity_id
_entity_poly.type
_entity_poly.pdbx_seq_one_letter_code
_entity_poly.pdbx_strand_id
1 'polypeptide(L)'
;KMNINTSLIYRFDESDLLDILFTSNTKHKDLIDRLLGCAYGQALGDAYGLSTEFQKRCVVATIYPDATQLIPFPNDVQTQHSARWIRGDWTDDTDQWLLLMDTLSEYDGDVKIFARKLNMWIRHGFPELDDFGGLGLGVNVAK
;
A
#
# COMPACT_ATOMS: atom_id res chain seq x y z
N LYS A 1 11.68 7.58 -25.21
CA LYS A 1 12.42 7.62 -23.93
C LYS A 1 12.03 8.91 -23.23
N MET A 2 11.04 8.83 -22.35
CA MET A 2 10.61 9.97 -21.54
C MET A 2 11.50 9.96 -20.30
N ASN A 3 12.36 10.97 -20.15
CA ASN A 3 13.19 11.14 -18.96
C ASN A 3 12.28 11.67 -17.85
N ILE A 4 11.75 10.78 -17.03
CA ILE A 4 11.13 11.17 -15.77
C ILE A 4 12.28 11.27 -14.77
N ASN A 5 12.51 12.48 -14.27
CA ASN A 5 13.56 12.75 -13.31
C ASN A 5 13.21 12.05 -11.98
N THR A 6 13.91 10.97 -11.64
CA THR A 6 13.67 10.12 -10.46
C THR A 6 14.14 10.75 -9.13
N SER A 7 14.51 12.03 -9.11
CA SER A 7 14.78 12.73 -7.86
C SER A 7 13.49 13.33 -7.29
N LEU A 8 12.69 12.53 -6.60
CA LEU A 8 11.67 13.01 -5.67
C LEU A 8 12.39 13.63 -4.47
N ILE A 9 12.73 14.92 -4.59
CA ILE A 9 13.30 15.70 -3.48
C ILE A 9 12.11 16.24 -2.70
N TYR A 10 11.86 15.69 -1.51
CA TYR A 10 10.94 16.29 -0.55
C TYR A 10 11.45 17.70 -0.20
N ARG A 11 10.81 18.73 -0.76
CA ARG A 11 11.17 20.12 -0.48
C ARG A 11 10.36 20.59 0.71
N PHE A 12 11.05 20.92 1.80
CA PHE A 12 10.47 21.45 3.04
C PHE A 12 9.69 22.77 2.87
N ASP A 13 9.71 23.40 1.69
CA ASP A 13 9.21 24.76 1.44
C ASP A 13 8.08 24.81 0.40
N GLU A 14 7.54 23.65 -0.03
CA GLU A 14 6.22 23.63 -0.64
C GLU A 14 5.18 23.47 0.47
N SER A 15 4.17 24.35 0.47
CA SER A 15 2.98 24.15 1.30
C SER A 15 2.43 22.77 0.99
N ASP A 16 2.36 21.91 2.01
CA ASP A 16 1.76 20.58 1.85
C ASP A 16 0.35 20.76 1.26
N LEU A 17 0.01 19.99 0.23
CA LEU A 17 -1.34 19.98 -0.32
C LEU A 17 -2.37 19.72 0.80
N LEU A 18 -1.96 18.96 1.83
CA LEU A 18 -2.74 18.73 3.04
C LEU A 18 -2.95 20.01 3.86
N ASP A 19 -1.93 20.87 4.02
CA ASP A 19 -2.05 22.13 4.77
C ASP A 19 -3.08 23.07 4.13
N ILE A 20 -3.13 23.10 2.79
CA ILE A 20 -4.12 23.87 2.02
C ILE A 20 -5.52 23.31 2.24
N LEU A 21 -5.67 21.97 2.25
CA LEU A 21 -6.96 21.32 2.50
C LEU A 21 -7.44 21.56 3.93
N PHE A 22 -6.54 21.56 4.91
CA PHE A 22 -6.84 21.74 6.33
C PHE A 22 -7.10 23.18 6.76
N THR A 23 -6.74 24.18 5.95
CA THR A 23 -7.04 25.60 6.21
C THR A 23 -8.45 26.03 5.76
N SER A 24 -9.15 25.19 5.02
CA SER A 24 -10.55 25.43 4.60
C SER A 24 -11.57 24.84 5.60
N ASN A 25 -12.79 25.40 5.61
CA ASN A 25 -13.97 25.12 6.47
C ASN A 25 -13.99 23.76 7.23
N THR A 26 -14.32 23.79 8.54
CA THR A 26 -14.18 22.69 9.51
C THR A 26 -14.84 21.35 9.14
N LYS A 27 -15.95 21.34 8.39
CA LYS A 27 -16.56 20.08 7.92
C LYS A 27 -15.71 19.33 6.90
N HIS A 28 -14.91 20.03 6.09
CA HIS A 28 -14.02 19.38 5.13
C HIS A 28 -12.82 18.75 5.83
N LYS A 29 -12.35 19.35 6.93
CA LYS A 29 -11.27 18.81 7.74
C LYS A 29 -11.57 17.40 8.28
N ASP A 30 -12.74 17.18 8.88
CA ASP A 30 -13.12 15.87 9.42
C ASP A 30 -13.25 14.80 8.32
N LEU A 31 -13.74 15.18 7.14
CA LEU A 31 -13.86 14.27 6.01
C LEU A 31 -12.49 13.91 5.43
N ILE A 32 -11.61 14.91 5.23
CA ILE A 32 -10.24 14.70 4.75
C ILE A 32 -9.46 13.82 5.72
N ASP A 33 -9.55 14.07 7.02
CA ASP A 33 -8.91 13.25 8.05
C ASP A 33 -9.35 11.77 7.96
N ARG A 34 -10.65 11.53 7.77
CA ARG A 34 -11.17 10.16 7.56
C ARG A 34 -10.70 9.52 6.26
N LEU A 35 -10.61 10.28 5.18
CA LEU A 35 -10.13 9.78 3.89
C LEU A 35 -8.64 9.42 3.97
N LEU A 36 -7.82 10.27 4.60
CA LEU A 36 -6.41 9.99 4.86
C LEU A 36 -6.26 8.80 5.79
N GLY A 37 -7.04 8.73 6.88
CA GLY A 37 -7.04 7.59 7.78
C GLY A 37 -7.42 6.28 7.08
N CYS A 38 -8.35 6.33 6.11
CA CYS A 38 -8.69 5.17 5.29
C CYS A 38 -7.53 4.77 4.36
N ALA A 39 -6.93 5.73 3.64
CA ALA A 39 -5.84 5.49 2.70
C ALA A 39 -4.56 4.98 3.39
N TYR A 40 -4.14 5.62 4.48
CA TYR A 40 -2.97 5.19 5.25
C TYR A 40 -3.26 3.94 6.07
N GLY A 41 -4.45 3.83 6.65
CA GLY A 41 -4.82 2.68 7.48
C GLY A 41 -4.86 1.38 6.70
N GLN A 42 -5.37 1.41 5.46
CA GLN A 42 -5.37 0.22 4.62
C GLN A 42 -3.94 -0.18 4.19
N ALA A 43 -3.11 0.79 3.78
CA ALA A 43 -1.73 0.51 3.35
C ALA A 43 -0.85 0.02 4.51
N LEU A 44 -0.99 0.63 5.69
CA LEU A 44 -0.28 0.19 6.89
C LEU A 44 -0.75 -1.20 7.34
N GLY A 45 -2.06 -1.47 7.26
CA GLY A 45 -2.63 -2.76 7.61
C GLY A 45 -2.13 -3.90 6.72
N ASP A 46 -2.04 -3.64 5.42
CA ASP A 46 -1.45 -4.52 4.42
C ASP A 46 0.03 -4.82 4.74
N ALA A 47 0.87 -3.78 4.79
CA ALA A 47 2.30 -3.93 5.07
C ALA A 47 2.58 -4.59 6.44
N TYR A 48 1.79 -4.26 7.46
CA TYR A 48 1.91 -4.89 8.79
C TYR A 48 1.42 -6.35 8.78
N GLY A 49 0.37 -6.65 8.01
CA GLY A 49 -0.24 -7.96 7.87
C GLY A 49 0.70 -9.03 7.30
N LEU A 50 1.62 -8.63 6.42
CA LEU A 50 2.69 -9.49 5.86
C LEU A 50 3.45 -10.27 6.93
N SER A 51 3.63 -9.70 8.12
CA SER A 51 4.33 -10.34 9.25
C SER A 51 3.68 -11.65 9.73
N THR A 52 2.41 -11.86 9.40
CA THR A 52 1.62 -13.02 9.84
C THR A 52 0.91 -13.77 8.71
N GLU A 53 1.07 -13.32 7.46
CA GLU A 53 0.42 -13.93 6.31
C GLU A 53 0.83 -15.40 6.13
N PHE A 54 -0.18 -16.26 5.89
CA PHE A 54 -0.05 -17.72 5.82
C PHE A 54 0.53 -18.40 7.08
N GLN A 55 0.68 -17.69 8.19
CA GLN A 55 1.16 -18.27 9.44
C GLN A 55 0.02 -18.86 10.27
N LYS A 56 0.29 -19.99 10.92
CA LYS A 56 -0.62 -20.53 11.93
C LYS A 56 -0.51 -19.69 13.20
N ARG A 57 -1.62 -19.50 13.90
CA ARG A 57 -1.65 -18.79 15.20
C ARG A 57 -0.60 -19.29 16.20
N CYS A 58 -0.36 -20.61 16.27
CA CYS A 58 0.67 -21.17 17.16
C CYS A 58 2.10 -20.78 16.78
N VAL A 59 2.38 -20.64 15.48
CA VAL A 59 3.67 -20.19 14.96
C VAL A 59 3.85 -18.70 15.30
N VAL A 60 2.84 -17.87 15.03
CA VAL A 60 2.85 -16.44 15.39
C VAL A 60 3.08 -16.25 16.89
N ALA A 61 2.38 -17.00 17.74
CA ALA A 61 2.55 -16.94 19.20
C ALA A 61 3.93 -17.45 19.68
N THR A 62 4.63 -18.24 18.87
CA THR A 62 6.01 -18.67 19.17
C THR A 62 7.00 -17.58 18.79
N ILE A 63 6.78 -16.89 17.67
CA ILE A 63 7.63 -15.79 17.19
C ILE A 63 7.43 -14.54 18.06
N TYR A 64 6.18 -14.23 18.41
CA TYR A 64 5.75 -13.07 19.19
C TYR A 64 4.96 -13.54 20.43
N PRO A 65 5.66 -13.93 21.52
CA PRO A 65 5.01 -14.56 22.68
C PRO A 65 4.20 -13.59 23.54
N ASP A 66 4.52 -12.29 23.52
CA ASP A 66 3.79 -11.28 24.26
C ASP A 66 2.72 -10.64 23.38
N ALA A 67 1.48 -11.12 23.50
CA ALA A 67 0.34 -10.61 22.76
C ALA A 67 -0.11 -9.19 23.17
N THR A 68 0.49 -8.60 24.21
CA THR A 68 0.23 -7.20 24.61
C THR A 68 1.12 -6.22 23.87
N GLN A 69 2.18 -6.71 23.21
CA GLN A 69 3.09 -5.90 22.40
C GLN A 69 2.70 -5.96 20.92
N LEU A 70 2.96 -4.87 20.22
CA LEU A 70 2.88 -4.86 18.76
C LEU A 70 4.00 -5.71 18.16
N ILE A 71 3.73 -6.31 17.01
CA ILE A 71 4.77 -6.88 16.16
C ILE A 71 5.73 -5.74 15.79
N PRO A 72 7.04 -5.88 15.97
CA PRO A 72 7.99 -4.86 15.57
C PRO A 72 7.88 -4.61 14.08
N PHE A 73 7.45 -3.44 13.66
CA PHE A 73 7.31 -3.07 12.24
C PHE A 73 8.22 -1.87 11.94
N PRO A 74 8.99 -1.85 10.83
CA PRO A 74 9.10 -2.87 9.77
C PRO A 74 10.13 -3.99 10.08
N ASN A 75 10.51 -4.12 11.34
CA ASN A 75 11.57 -5.03 11.81
C ASN A 75 11.04 -6.39 12.25
N ASP A 76 9.97 -6.87 11.62
CA ASP A 76 9.30 -8.12 11.94
C ASP A 76 10.17 -9.33 11.56
N VAL A 77 9.83 -10.52 12.04
CA VAL A 77 10.56 -11.73 11.64
C VAL A 77 10.06 -12.11 10.25
N GLN A 78 10.94 -12.01 9.25
CA GLN A 78 10.59 -12.35 7.88
C GLN A 78 10.29 -13.86 7.76
N THR A 79 9.13 -14.15 7.19
CA THR A 79 8.71 -15.50 6.83
C THR A 79 9.15 -15.81 5.40
N GLN A 80 9.05 -17.07 4.96
CA GLN A 80 9.28 -17.42 3.55
C GLN A 80 8.40 -16.59 2.60
N HIS A 81 7.19 -16.23 3.06
CA HIS A 81 6.24 -15.44 2.29
C HIS A 81 6.65 -13.97 2.22
N SER A 82 6.85 -13.34 3.38
CA SER A 82 7.16 -11.90 3.46
C SER A 82 8.57 -11.53 2.99
N ALA A 83 9.50 -12.50 2.92
CA ALA A 83 10.85 -12.28 2.38
C ALA A 83 10.89 -11.89 0.89
N ARG A 84 9.76 -11.88 0.18
CA ARG A 84 9.65 -11.46 -1.22
C ARG A 84 9.53 -9.94 -1.38
N TRP A 85 9.23 -9.23 -0.30
CA TRP A 85 9.09 -7.79 -0.25
C TRP A 85 10.21 -7.16 0.57
N ILE A 86 10.46 -5.88 0.32
CA ILE A 86 11.30 -5.06 1.18
C ILE A 86 10.57 -4.87 2.53
N ARG A 87 11.32 -4.76 3.61
CA ARG A 87 10.75 -4.55 4.95
C ARG A 87 9.95 -3.25 5.00
N GLY A 88 8.69 -3.37 5.40
CA GLY A 88 7.76 -2.24 5.48
C GLY A 88 7.07 -1.88 4.18
N ASP A 89 7.35 -2.63 3.11
CA ASP A 89 6.65 -2.51 1.84
C ASP A 89 5.24 -3.11 1.94
N TRP A 90 4.34 -2.64 1.08
CA TRP A 90 2.97 -3.15 0.99
C TRP A 90 2.85 -4.23 -0.10
N THR A 91 1.67 -4.79 -0.29
CA THR A 91 1.42 -5.89 -1.24
C THR A 91 0.43 -5.50 -2.34
N ASP A 92 -0.08 -6.50 -3.05
CA ASP A 92 -1.09 -6.32 -4.07
C ASP A 92 -2.39 -5.69 -3.56
N ASP A 93 -2.70 -5.79 -2.26
CA ASP A 93 -3.86 -5.12 -1.66
C ASP A 93 -3.78 -3.60 -1.85
N THR A 94 -2.66 -2.98 -1.45
CA THR A 94 -2.46 -1.54 -1.61
C THR A 94 -2.31 -1.14 -3.08
N ASP A 95 -1.60 -1.94 -3.88
CA ASP A 95 -1.42 -1.65 -5.30
C ASP A 95 -2.77 -1.60 -6.04
N GLN A 96 -3.61 -2.62 -5.85
CA GLN A 96 -4.92 -2.67 -6.50
C GLN A 96 -5.86 -1.59 -5.98
N TRP A 97 -5.74 -1.19 -4.70
CA TRP A 97 -6.44 -0.04 -4.16
C TRP A 97 -6.06 1.25 -4.87
N LEU A 98 -4.77 1.49 -5.13
CA LEU A 98 -4.29 2.66 -5.89
C LEU A 98 -4.87 2.68 -7.31
N LEU A 99 -4.88 1.55 -8.01
CA LEU A 99 -5.49 1.45 -9.35
C LEU A 99 -6.99 1.76 -9.33
N LEU A 100 -7.70 1.33 -8.28
CA LEU A 100 -9.11 1.61 -8.10
C LEU A 100 -9.35 3.10 -7.83
N MET A 101 -8.60 3.71 -6.91
CA MET A 101 -8.71 5.13 -6.59
C MET A 101 -8.42 6.01 -7.81
N ASP A 102 -7.35 5.73 -8.55
CA ASP A 102 -7.00 6.43 -9.78
C ASP A 102 -8.07 6.24 -10.88
N THR A 103 -8.79 5.12 -10.88
CA THR A 103 -9.92 4.93 -11.81
C THR A 103 -11.16 5.69 -11.37
N LEU A 104 -11.45 5.76 -10.08
CA LEU A 104 -12.57 6.51 -9.53
C LEU A 104 -12.38 8.02 -9.75
N SER A 105 -11.18 8.55 -9.53
CA SER A 105 -10.91 9.99 -9.65
C SER A 105 -10.86 10.48 -11.09
N GLU A 106 -10.16 9.76 -11.98
CA GLU A 106 -9.88 10.24 -13.34
C GLU A 106 -10.87 9.71 -14.40
N TYR A 107 -11.58 8.64 -14.10
CA TYR A 107 -12.39 7.90 -15.09
C TYR A 107 -13.78 7.52 -14.59
N ASP A 108 -14.27 8.17 -13.53
CA ASP A 108 -15.62 7.95 -12.95
C ASP A 108 -15.91 6.47 -12.64
N GLY A 109 -14.87 5.71 -12.28
CA GLY A 109 -14.99 4.29 -11.96
C GLY A 109 -15.24 3.38 -13.16
N ASP A 110 -14.88 3.77 -14.39
CA ASP A 110 -15.04 2.92 -15.58
C ASP A 110 -14.33 1.56 -15.39
N VAL A 111 -15.14 0.50 -15.33
CA VAL A 111 -14.68 -0.87 -15.06
C VAL A 111 -13.74 -1.40 -16.13
N LYS A 112 -13.88 -0.96 -17.40
CA LYS A 112 -12.98 -1.37 -18.50
C LYS A 112 -11.64 -0.67 -18.39
N ILE A 113 -11.60 0.58 -17.90
CA ILE A 113 -10.36 1.27 -17.55
C ILE A 113 -9.67 0.53 -16.40
N PHE A 114 -10.39 0.25 -15.31
CA PHE A 114 -9.84 -0.50 -14.18
C PHE A 114 -9.26 -1.85 -14.62
N ALA A 115 -10.00 -2.64 -15.40
CA ALA A 115 -9.53 -3.93 -15.90
C ALA A 115 -8.25 -3.81 -16.76
N ARG A 116 -8.12 -2.75 -17.57
CA ARG A 116 -6.89 -2.49 -18.35
C ARG A 116 -5.72 -2.14 -17.43
N LYS A 117 -5.94 -1.25 -16.45
CA LYS A 117 -4.91 -0.87 -15.46
C LYS A 117 -4.45 -2.08 -14.66
N LEU A 118 -5.38 -2.90 -14.17
CA LEU A 118 -5.06 -4.14 -13.46
C LEU A 118 -4.24 -5.10 -14.31
N ASN A 119 -4.63 -5.32 -15.58
CA ASN A 119 -3.85 -6.17 -16.49
C ASN A 119 -2.47 -5.57 -16.84
N MET A 120 -2.32 -4.24 -16.83
CA MET A 120 -1.01 -3.60 -17.00
C MET A 120 -0.14 -3.80 -15.76
N TRP A 121 -0.67 -3.53 -14.56
CA TRP A 121 0.03 -3.74 -13.30
C TRP A 121 0.46 -5.21 -13.11
N ILE A 122 -0.41 -6.18 -13.42
CA ILE A 122 -0.04 -7.62 -13.41
C ILE A 122 1.23 -7.89 -14.22
N ARG A 123 1.44 -7.19 -15.34
CA ARG A 123 2.55 -7.42 -16.27
C ARG A 123 3.78 -6.58 -15.97
N HIS A 124 3.61 -5.44 -15.31
CA HIS A 124 4.64 -4.39 -15.25
C HIS A 124 4.85 -3.78 -13.87
N GLY A 125 4.00 -4.08 -12.88
CA GLY A 125 4.06 -3.49 -11.55
C GLY A 125 3.82 -1.98 -11.59
N PHE A 126 4.38 -1.28 -10.60
CA PHE A 126 4.63 0.16 -10.65
C PHE A 126 6.12 0.44 -10.91
N PRO A 127 6.56 0.61 -12.17
CA PRO A 127 7.97 0.83 -12.51
C PRO A 127 8.59 2.05 -11.85
N GLU A 128 7.78 3.07 -11.55
CA GLU A 128 8.18 4.28 -10.82
C GLU A 128 8.51 4.03 -9.35
N LEU A 129 8.09 2.89 -8.79
CA LEU A 129 8.39 2.42 -7.44
C LEU A 129 9.39 1.26 -7.46
N ASP A 130 10.09 1.04 -8.58
CA ASP A 130 10.98 -0.10 -8.81
C ASP A 130 10.28 -1.48 -8.70
N ASP A 131 8.96 -1.52 -8.93
CA ASP A 131 8.19 -2.76 -9.10
C ASP A 131 8.02 -3.10 -10.60
N PHE A 132 8.32 -4.35 -10.96
CA PHE A 132 8.37 -4.81 -12.35
C PHE A 132 7.31 -5.85 -12.71
N GLY A 133 6.37 -6.13 -11.81
CA GLY A 133 5.23 -7.02 -12.08
C GLY A 133 4.39 -7.26 -10.83
N GLY A 134 3.08 -7.43 -11.01
CA GLY A 134 2.16 -7.67 -9.89
C GLY A 134 2.59 -8.85 -9.02
N LEU A 135 3.20 -8.55 -7.88
CA LEU A 135 3.61 -9.52 -6.87
C LEU A 135 2.44 -9.70 -5.89
N GLY A 136 2.06 -10.94 -5.57
CA GLY A 136 1.04 -11.18 -4.54
C GLY A 136 -0.33 -11.64 -5.02
N LEU A 137 -0.56 -11.81 -6.33
CA LEU A 137 -1.82 -12.20 -7.03
C LEU A 137 -2.61 -13.46 -6.56
N GLY A 138 -2.54 -13.88 -5.30
CA GLY A 138 -3.18 -15.09 -4.80
C GLY A 138 -2.64 -16.38 -5.42
N VAL A 139 -1.59 -16.36 -6.25
CA VAL A 139 -1.00 -17.59 -6.82
C VAL A 139 -0.55 -18.55 -5.71
N ASN A 140 -0.38 -18.04 -4.49
CA ASN A 140 0.07 -18.77 -3.30
C ASN A 140 -1.08 -19.42 -2.48
N VAL A 141 -2.35 -19.19 -2.81
CA VAL A 141 -3.48 -19.93 -2.18
C VAL A 141 -3.78 -21.26 -2.87
N ALA A 142 -3.23 -21.51 -4.06
CA ALA A 142 -3.31 -22.81 -4.72
C ALA A 142 -2.29 -23.79 -4.08
N LYS A 143 -2.75 -24.53 -3.08
CA LYS A 143 -2.15 -25.82 -2.67
C LYS A 143 -3.08 -26.95 -3.04
#